data_AF-A0AA95MT61-F1
#
_entry.id   AF-A0AA95MT61-F1
#
_cell.length_a   1.000
_cell.length_b   1.000
_cell.length_c   1.000
_cell.angle_alpha   90.00
_cell.angle_beta   90.00
_cell.angle_gamma   90.00
#
_symmetry.space_group_name_H-M   'P 1'
#
loop_
_entity.id
_entity.type
_entity.pdbx_description
1 polymer ?
#
loop_
_entity_poly.entity_id
_entity_poly.type
_entity_poly.pdbx_seq_one_letter_code
_entity_poly.pdbx_strand_id
1 'polypeptide(L)'
;MSRYSIEEFIKQTEQKDKGEGFFELETPRMLEVNLDGMVWAKAGSMVAYHGEIKFVREGILEHGLGTAFKKAFTGEGASLMKANGRGKLYLADSGKKIIILNLQNDSIFINGNDLLAFEPSIKWEIKLMKRIAGMLAGGLFNVRCEGTGMIAFTAHYEPITLRVTPGSPVITDPNATVAWSGNLMPTFQTDITLKTFLGRGSGESIQMKFEGDGFVVIQPYEEVYMKAKQNIT
;
A
#
# COMPACT_ATOMS: atom_id res chain seq x y z
N MET A 1 -3.47 9.33 34.31
CA MET A 1 -2.51 8.22 34.14
C MET A 1 -3.25 6.94 34.48
N SER A 2 -3.63 6.16 33.48
CA SER A 2 -4.17 4.83 33.73
C SER A 2 -3.00 3.95 34.19
N ARG A 3 -2.97 3.60 35.47
CA ARG A 3 -2.02 2.65 36.04
C ARG A 3 -2.73 1.30 36.06
N TYR A 4 -2.15 0.29 35.46
CA TYR A 4 -2.71 -1.06 35.39
C TYR A 4 -1.81 -2.03 36.15
N SER A 5 -2.39 -3.07 36.74
CA SER A 5 -1.65 -4.28 37.10
C SER A 5 -1.18 -5.02 35.84
N ILE A 6 -0.22 -5.94 35.97
CA ILE A 6 0.22 -6.78 34.83
C ILE A 6 -0.95 -7.61 34.29
N GLU A 7 -1.78 -8.15 35.18
CA GLU A 7 -2.96 -8.94 34.79
C GLU A 7 -3.99 -8.09 34.02
N GLU A 8 -4.26 -6.87 34.48
CA GLU A 8 -5.15 -5.93 33.79
C GLU A 8 -4.59 -5.52 32.42
N PHE A 9 -3.27 -5.28 32.34
CA PHE A 9 -2.60 -5.00 31.08
C PHE A 9 -2.77 -6.17 30.11
N ILE A 10 -2.43 -7.39 30.50
CA ILE A 10 -2.57 -8.59 29.66
C ILE A 10 -4.02 -8.76 29.19
N LYS A 11 -4.99 -8.73 30.10
CA LYS A 11 -6.41 -8.89 29.76
C LYS A 11 -6.91 -7.85 28.75
N GLN A 12 -6.34 -6.64 28.79
CA GLN A 12 -6.68 -5.56 27.86
C GLN A 12 -5.95 -5.66 26.51
N THR A 13 -4.71 -6.15 26.49
CA THR A 13 -3.85 -6.10 25.30
C THR A 13 -3.51 -7.45 24.70
N GLU A 14 -3.96 -8.56 25.31
CA GLU A 14 -3.77 -9.89 24.76
C GLU A 14 -4.44 -10.01 23.39
N GLN A 15 -3.78 -10.75 22.50
CA GLN A 15 -4.31 -11.13 21.20
C GLN A 15 -5.64 -11.86 21.39
N LYS A 16 -6.64 -11.49 20.59
CA LYS A 16 -7.95 -12.15 20.62
C LYS A 16 -8.31 -12.58 19.21
N ASP A 17 -8.37 -13.89 19.00
CA ASP A 17 -8.91 -14.45 17.77
C ASP A 17 -10.37 -13.99 17.63
N LYS A 18 -10.64 -13.25 16.54
CA LYS A 18 -11.97 -12.70 16.27
C LYS A 18 -12.79 -13.61 15.38
N GLY A 19 -12.19 -14.66 14.81
CA GLY A 19 -12.85 -15.54 13.86
C GLY A 19 -13.26 -14.82 12.57
N GLU A 20 -12.53 -13.77 12.19
CA GLU A 20 -12.73 -12.98 10.97
C GLU A 20 -12.07 -13.64 9.74
N GLY A 21 -11.24 -14.67 9.95
CA GLY A 21 -10.74 -15.55 8.90
C GLY A 21 -9.29 -15.23 8.52
N PHE A 22 -8.98 -15.18 7.22
CA PHE A 22 -7.60 -15.06 6.73
C PHE A 22 -6.90 -13.78 7.21
N PHE A 23 -7.61 -12.66 7.24
CA PHE A 23 -7.13 -11.38 7.75
C PHE A 23 -8.01 -10.90 8.90
N GLU A 24 -7.38 -10.49 9.99
CA GLU A 24 -8.05 -9.91 11.16
C GLU A 24 -7.30 -8.65 11.60
N LEU A 25 -8.03 -7.63 12.06
CA LEU A 25 -7.42 -6.44 12.62
C LEU A 25 -7.35 -6.53 14.14
N GLU A 26 -6.20 -6.92 14.71
CA GLU A 26 -5.97 -6.86 16.17
C GLU A 26 -6.21 -5.44 16.70
N THR A 27 -5.70 -4.46 15.96
CA THR A 27 -5.99 -3.03 16.13
C THR A 27 -6.16 -2.39 14.75
N PRO A 28 -6.64 -1.14 14.64
CA PRO A 28 -6.69 -0.44 13.37
C PRO A 28 -5.34 -0.28 12.64
N ARG A 29 -4.21 -0.64 13.29
CA ARG A 29 -2.84 -0.47 12.79
C ARG A 29 -2.00 -1.76 12.88
N MET A 30 -2.61 -2.88 13.24
CA MET A 30 -1.94 -4.18 13.35
C MET A 30 -2.82 -5.23 12.66
N LEU A 31 -2.33 -5.79 11.57
CA LEU A 31 -2.98 -6.86 10.82
C LEU A 31 -2.45 -8.20 11.32
N GLU A 32 -3.35 -9.07 11.76
CA GLU A 32 -3.08 -10.49 11.93
C GLU A 32 -3.47 -11.23 10.65
N VAL A 33 -2.58 -12.11 10.20
CA VAL A 33 -2.83 -13.06 9.12
C VAL A 33 -2.86 -14.46 9.73
N ASN A 34 -4.04 -15.08 9.71
CA ASN A 34 -4.21 -16.49 10.03
C ASN A 34 -3.70 -17.33 8.85
N LEU A 35 -2.39 -17.56 8.83
CA LEU A 35 -1.71 -18.16 7.70
C LEU A 35 -1.85 -19.68 7.73
N ASP A 36 -2.45 -20.24 6.68
CA ASP A 36 -2.35 -21.66 6.32
C ASP A 36 -2.08 -21.74 4.81
N GLY A 37 -0.80 -21.78 4.44
CA GLY A 37 -0.36 -21.70 3.06
C GLY A 37 0.47 -20.44 2.83
N MET A 38 -0.02 -19.48 2.06
CA MET A 38 0.80 -18.37 1.57
C MET A 38 0.08 -17.03 1.61
N VAL A 39 0.83 -15.96 1.84
CA VAL A 39 0.38 -14.57 1.71
C VAL A 39 1.48 -13.74 1.05
N TRP A 40 1.09 -12.81 0.18
CA TRP A 40 1.97 -11.73 -0.26
C TRP A 40 1.88 -10.59 0.74
N ALA A 41 3.03 -10.02 1.12
CA ALA A 41 3.09 -8.91 2.06
C ALA A 41 4.18 -7.91 1.68
N LYS A 42 4.07 -6.68 2.16
CA LYS A 42 5.10 -5.64 2.04
C LYS A 42 6.35 -6.10 2.78
N ALA A 43 7.48 -6.15 2.09
CA ALA A 43 8.76 -6.46 2.71
C ALA A 43 9.10 -5.39 3.77
N GLY A 44 9.50 -5.85 4.95
CA GLY A 44 9.76 -4.98 6.10
C GLY A 44 8.53 -4.61 6.93
N SER A 45 7.32 -5.07 6.56
CA SER A 45 6.10 -4.86 7.37
C SER A 45 5.89 -5.91 8.46
N MET A 46 6.69 -6.99 8.49
CA MET A 46 6.59 -8.02 9.52
C MET A 46 6.98 -7.48 10.90
N VAL A 47 6.07 -7.63 11.86
CA VAL A 47 6.28 -7.24 13.25
C VAL A 47 6.58 -8.46 14.12
N ALA A 48 5.79 -9.51 13.99
CA ALA A 48 5.92 -10.74 14.75
C ALA A 48 5.31 -11.91 13.98
N TYR A 49 5.65 -13.14 14.37
CA TYR A 49 4.94 -14.34 13.93
C TYR A 49 4.99 -15.45 14.97
N HIS A 50 4.01 -16.34 14.93
CA HIS A 50 3.95 -17.56 15.73
C HIS A 50 3.66 -18.75 14.81
N GLY A 51 4.31 -19.89 15.02
CA GLY A 51 4.20 -21.06 14.15
C GLY A 51 5.36 -21.20 13.15
N GLU A 52 5.17 -22.05 12.16
CA GLU A 52 6.20 -22.39 11.18
C GLU A 52 6.00 -21.56 9.90
N ILE A 53 6.63 -20.38 9.83
CA ILE A 53 6.50 -19.45 8.69
C ILE A 53 7.88 -19.16 8.09
N LYS A 54 8.00 -19.34 6.77
CA LYS A 54 9.20 -19.02 5.99
C LYS A 54 8.94 -17.77 5.14
N PHE A 55 9.92 -16.89 5.08
CA PHE A 55 9.85 -15.64 4.32
C PHE A 55 10.83 -15.69 3.15
N VAL A 56 10.33 -15.40 1.96
CA VAL A 56 11.12 -15.29 0.73
C VAL A 56 10.87 -13.92 0.13
N ARG A 57 11.92 -13.10 0.02
CA ARG A 57 11.82 -11.83 -0.69
C ARG A 57 11.64 -12.12 -2.17
N GLU A 58 10.66 -11.48 -2.79
CA GLU A 58 10.49 -11.57 -4.23
C GLU A 58 11.69 -10.88 -4.91
N GLY A 59 12.37 -11.58 -5.81
CA GLY A 59 13.49 -10.98 -6.54
C GLY A 59 14.55 -11.92 -7.10
N ILE A 60 14.57 -13.22 -6.75
CA ILE A 60 15.71 -14.07 -7.19
C ILE A 60 15.32 -15.38 -7.89
N LEU A 61 14.19 -16.06 -7.61
CA LEU A 61 14.08 -17.47 -8.04
C LEU A 61 12.73 -18.01 -8.58
N GLU A 62 11.58 -17.33 -8.46
CA GLU A 62 10.29 -17.98 -8.80
C GLU A 62 9.71 -17.66 -10.19
N HIS A 63 10.13 -16.57 -10.85
CA HIS A 63 9.63 -16.22 -12.17
C HIS A 63 10.78 -16.09 -13.17
N GLY A 64 10.99 -17.14 -13.97
CA GLY A 64 11.91 -17.18 -15.11
C GLY A 64 11.48 -16.30 -16.29
N LEU A 65 10.98 -15.08 -16.03
CA LEU A 65 10.51 -14.14 -17.03
C LEU A 65 11.11 -12.75 -16.78
N GLY A 66 12.00 -12.34 -17.69
CA GLY A 66 12.23 -10.93 -18.00
C GLY A 66 13.17 -10.15 -17.07
N THR A 67 14.29 -9.75 -17.65
CA THR A 67 15.29 -8.79 -17.16
C THR A 67 14.75 -7.40 -16.73
N ALA A 68 13.44 -7.16 -16.84
CA ALA A 68 12.78 -5.89 -16.48
C ALA A 68 12.35 -5.83 -14.99
N PHE A 69 12.12 -6.96 -14.33
CA PHE A 69 11.73 -7.01 -12.91
C PHE A 69 12.87 -6.61 -11.96
N LYS A 70 14.12 -6.80 -12.39
CA LYS A 70 15.32 -6.58 -11.56
C LYS A 70 15.61 -5.13 -11.20
N LYS A 71 15.06 -4.14 -11.92
CA LYS A 71 15.45 -2.71 -11.73
C LYS A 71 14.48 -1.87 -10.91
N ALA A 72 13.22 -2.29 -10.76
CA ALA A 72 12.26 -1.59 -9.90
C ALA A 72 12.45 -1.93 -8.41
N PHE A 73 13.03 -3.09 -8.10
CA PHE A 73 13.25 -3.58 -6.73
C PHE A 73 14.52 -3.04 -6.05
N THR A 74 15.41 -2.37 -6.78
CA THR A 74 16.74 -2.00 -6.26
C THR A 74 16.81 -0.64 -5.55
N GLY A 75 15.69 0.03 -5.26
CA GLY A 75 15.81 1.25 -4.47
C GLY A 75 14.55 1.98 -4.02
N GLU A 76 13.44 1.95 -4.75
CA GLU A 76 12.44 3.02 -4.54
C GLU A 76 10.95 2.62 -4.67
N GLY A 77 10.57 1.32 -4.66
CA GLY A 77 9.13 1.00 -4.55
C GLY A 77 8.67 -0.46 -4.46
N ALA A 78 7.60 -0.68 -3.69
CA ALA A 78 6.83 -1.92 -3.46
C ALA A 78 7.67 -3.20 -3.47
N SER A 79 8.60 -3.32 -2.52
CA SER A 79 9.24 -4.62 -2.31
C SER A 79 8.22 -5.56 -1.68
N LEU A 80 7.76 -6.58 -2.39
CA LEU A 80 6.93 -7.64 -1.84
C LEU A 80 7.78 -8.77 -1.25
N MET A 81 7.22 -9.46 -0.27
CA MET A 81 7.72 -10.69 0.31
C MET A 81 6.62 -11.75 0.29
N LYS A 82 7.02 -13.00 0.09
CA LYS A 82 6.17 -14.17 0.22
C LYS A 82 6.38 -14.76 1.60
N ALA A 83 5.32 -14.82 2.41
CA ALA A 83 5.31 -15.61 3.63
C ALA A 83 4.56 -16.91 3.35
N ASN A 84 5.17 -18.05 3.69
CA ASN A 84 4.58 -19.36 3.47
C ASN A 84 4.77 -20.25 4.70
N GLY A 85 3.70 -20.92 5.12
CA GLY A 85 3.71 -21.84 6.24
C GLY A 85 2.37 -21.89 6.97
N ARG A 86 2.41 -22.22 8.25
CA ARG A 86 1.22 -22.29 9.10
C ARG A 86 1.45 -21.58 10.43
N GLY A 87 0.56 -20.66 10.78
CA GLY A 87 0.65 -19.91 12.03
C GLY A 87 -0.04 -18.55 11.96
N LYS A 88 0.34 -17.64 12.86
CA LYS A 88 -0.13 -16.26 12.90
C LYS A 88 0.99 -15.32 12.50
N LEU A 89 0.74 -14.43 11.56
CA LEU A 89 1.70 -13.40 11.11
C LEU A 89 1.13 -12.02 11.39
N TYR A 90 1.93 -11.18 12.05
CA TYR A 90 1.55 -9.80 12.40
C TYR A 90 2.27 -8.81 11.49
N LEU A 91 1.50 -7.98 10.80
CA LEU A 91 1.98 -6.97 9.86
C LEU A 91 1.54 -5.57 10.30
N ALA A 92 2.46 -4.61 10.18
CA ALA A 92 2.18 -3.19 10.34
C ALA A 92 3.08 -2.36 9.43
N ASP A 93 2.65 -1.14 9.11
CA ASP A 93 3.41 -0.24 8.25
C ASP A 93 3.45 1.15 8.86
N SER A 94 4.56 1.50 9.52
CA SER A 94 4.83 2.85 10.03
C SER A 94 3.70 3.48 10.87
N GLY A 95 2.90 2.65 11.55
CA GLY A 95 1.73 3.08 12.32
C GLY A 95 0.56 3.62 11.47
N LYS A 96 0.57 3.43 10.15
CA LYS A 96 -0.56 3.74 9.26
C LYS A 96 -1.78 2.89 9.63
N LYS A 97 -2.97 3.44 9.37
CA LYS A 97 -4.23 2.72 9.49
C LYS A 97 -4.33 1.68 8.40
N ILE A 98 -4.86 0.50 8.72
CA ILE A 98 -5.00 -0.61 7.79
C ILE A 98 -6.46 -0.70 7.33
N ILE A 99 -6.65 -0.89 6.03
CA ILE A 99 -7.94 -1.09 5.38
C ILE A 99 -7.88 -2.42 4.66
N ILE A 100 -8.89 -3.26 4.90
CA ILE A 100 -9.05 -4.56 4.25
C ILE A 100 -10.23 -4.47 3.28
N LEU A 101 -10.03 -4.92 2.03
CA LEU A 101 -11.08 -5.09 1.04
C LEU A 101 -11.18 -6.56 0.65
N ASN A 102 -12.42 -7.03 0.48
CA ASN A 102 -12.73 -8.29 -0.18
C ASN A 102 -13.06 -7.99 -1.65
N LEU A 103 -12.15 -8.28 -2.56
CA LEU A 103 -12.40 -8.11 -4.00
C LEU A 103 -13.32 -9.24 -4.49
N GLN A 104 -14.35 -8.88 -5.27
CA GLN A 104 -15.32 -9.81 -5.83
C GLN A 104 -15.27 -9.78 -7.36
N ASN A 105 -14.16 -10.28 -7.92
CA ASN A 105 -13.81 -10.10 -9.33
C ASN A 105 -13.64 -8.61 -9.70
N ASP A 106 -13.10 -7.85 -8.75
CA ASP A 106 -12.82 -6.42 -8.88
C ASP A 106 -11.38 -6.16 -9.33
N SER A 107 -11.09 -4.92 -9.71
CA SER A 107 -9.73 -4.44 -9.88
C SER A 107 -9.52 -3.09 -9.19
N ILE A 108 -8.35 -2.92 -8.60
CA ILE A 108 -7.96 -1.70 -7.86
C ILE A 108 -6.48 -1.41 -8.14
N PHE A 109 -6.13 -0.13 -8.22
CA PHE A 109 -4.74 0.32 -8.12
C PHE A 109 -4.48 0.81 -6.72
N ILE A 110 -3.34 0.43 -6.15
CA ILE A 110 -2.88 0.89 -4.84
C ILE A 110 -1.46 1.43 -5.00
N ASN A 111 -1.18 2.57 -4.39
CA ASN A 111 0.18 3.11 -4.29
C ASN A 111 1.06 2.03 -3.65
N GLY A 112 2.18 1.69 -4.29
CA GLY A 112 2.94 0.55 -3.82
C GLY A 112 3.60 0.75 -2.45
N ASN A 113 3.69 1.99 -1.94
CA ASN A 113 4.08 2.25 -0.55
C ASN A 113 2.97 1.90 0.44
N ASP A 114 1.73 1.84 -0.01
CA ASP A 114 0.55 1.60 0.81
C ASP A 114 0.03 0.16 0.70
N LEU A 115 0.44 -0.60 -0.30
CA LEU A 115 0.07 -2.01 -0.39
C LEU A 115 0.71 -2.80 0.76
N LEU A 116 -0.11 -3.40 1.63
CA LEU A 116 0.37 -4.11 2.83
C LEU A 116 0.42 -5.61 2.63
N ALA A 117 -0.69 -6.25 2.25
CA ALA A 117 -0.76 -7.70 2.06
C ALA A 117 -1.93 -8.10 1.16
N PHE A 118 -1.88 -9.28 0.54
CA PHE A 118 -2.99 -9.81 -0.24
C PHE A 118 -2.90 -11.33 -0.41
N GLU A 119 -4.07 -11.94 -0.66
CA GLU A 119 -4.20 -13.38 -0.89
C GLU A 119 -3.49 -13.85 -2.18
N PRO A 120 -3.03 -15.12 -2.24
CA PRO A 120 -2.38 -15.68 -3.43
C PRO A 120 -3.26 -15.69 -4.69
N SER A 121 -4.59 -15.64 -4.53
CA SER A 121 -5.56 -15.62 -5.63
C SER A 121 -5.59 -14.30 -6.39
N ILE A 122 -5.08 -13.21 -5.80
CA ILE A 122 -5.07 -11.88 -6.41
C ILE A 122 -3.93 -11.81 -7.43
N LYS A 123 -4.31 -11.56 -8.69
CA LYS A 123 -3.35 -11.23 -9.75
C LYS A 123 -2.87 -9.80 -9.54
N TRP A 124 -1.57 -9.58 -9.71
CA TRP A 124 -1.01 -8.24 -9.52
C TRP A 124 0.04 -7.88 -10.57
N GLU A 125 0.17 -6.58 -10.83
CA GLU A 125 1.14 -6.02 -11.76
C GLU A 125 1.61 -4.64 -11.28
N ILE A 126 2.93 -4.44 -11.20
CA ILE A 126 3.50 -3.12 -10.93
C ILE A 126 3.41 -2.26 -12.20
N LYS A 127 2.70 -1.13 -12.11
CA LYS A 127 2.67 -0.08 -13.12
C LYS A 127 3.53 1.10 -12.65
N LEU A 128 4.63 1.32 -13.35
CA LEU A 128 5.42 2.55 -13.22
C LEU A 128 4.79 3.64 -14.09
N MET A 129 4.45 4.78 -13.48
CA MET A 129 3.93 5.93 -14.24
C MET A 129 5.08 6.73 -14.86
N LYS A 130 5.45 6.30 -16.08
CA LYS A 130 6.62 6.75 -16.85
C LYS A 130 6.80 8.26 -16.99
N ARG A 131 5.71 9.05 -17.00
CA ARG A 131 5.78 10.52 -17.13
C ARG A 131 6.28 11.23 -15.87
N ILE A 132 6.28 10.57 -14.72
CA ILE A 132 6.70 11.17 -13.44
C ILE A 132 8.04 10.64 -12.93
N ALA A 133 8.51 9.51 -13.44
CA ALA A 133 9.77 8.90 -13.02
C ALA A 133 10.99 9.84 -13.15
N GLY A 134 10.92 10.89 -13.98
CA GLY A 134 11.94 11.94 -14.07
C GLY A 134 11.72 13.18 -13.18
N MET A 135 10.51 13.39 -12.64
CA MET A 135 10.14 14.61 -11.89
C MET A 135 9.97 14.37 -10.38
N LEU A 136 9.48 13.20 -9.96
CA LEU A 136 9.49 12.80 -8.55
C LEU A 136 10.70 11.90 -8.30
N ALA A 137 11.60 12.34 -7.43
CA ALA A 137 12.70 11.51 -6.93
C ALA A 137 12.09 10.29 -6.22
N GLY A 138 12.16 9.11 -6.83
CA GLY A 138 11.47 7.90 -6.34
C GLY A 138 10.56 7.22 -7.37
N GLY A 139 10.01 7.99 -8.32
CA GLY A 139 8.96 7.51 -9.23
C GLY A 139 7.64 7.18 -8.52
N LEU A 140 6.52 7.41 -9.20
CA LEU A 140 5.20 6.98 -8.71
C LEU A 140 4.90 5.58 -9.26
N PHE A 141 4.92 4.59 -8.39
CA PHE A 141 4.65 3.19 -8.72
C PHE A 141 3.37 2.74 -8.03
N ASN A 142 2.53 2.06 -8.80
CA ASN A 142 1.24 1.58 -8.31
C ASN A 142 1.10 0.12 -8.69
N VAL A 143 0.51 -0.65 -7.80
CA VAL A 143 0.25 -2.06 -8.01
C VAL A 143 -1.21 -2.17 -8.43
N ARG A 144 -1.45 -2.70 -9.63
CA ARG A 144 -2.77 -3.16 -10.02
C ARG A 144 -3.00 -4.50 -9.34
N CYS A 145 -4.10 -4.63 -8.60
CA CYS A 145 -4.56 -5.88 -8.01
C CYS A 145 -5.92 -6.23 -8.60
N GLU A 146 -6.12 -7.48 -9.00
CA GLU A 146 -7.31 -7.93 -9.73
C GLU A 146 -7.68 -9.38 -9.39
N GLY A 147 -8.97 -9.65 -9.21
CA GLY A 147 -9.50 -10.99 -8.98
C GLY A 147 -10.47 -11.06 -7.80
N THR A 148 -10.53 -12.23 -7.17
CA THR A 148 -11.36 -12.50 -5.99
C THR A 148 -10.49 -12.88 -4.82
N GLY A 149 -10.64 -12.17 -3.70
CA GLY A 149 -9.87 -12.39 -2.48
C GLY A 149 -9.60 -11.12 -1.70
N MET A 150 -8.93 -11.29 -0.57
CA MET A 150 -8.65 -10.25 0.41
C MET A 150 -7.38 -9.49 0.05
N ILE A 151 -7.44 -8.17 0.20
CA ILE A 151 -6.31 -7.25 0.09
C ILE A 151 -6.32 -6.28 1.26
N ALA A 152 -5.16 -6.04 1.84
CA ALA A 152 -4.91 -5.07 2.87
C ALA A 152 -3.97 -3.97 2.34
N PHE A 153 -4.35 -2.73 2.55
CA PHE A 153 -3.50 -1.58 2.27
C PHE A 153 -3.55 -0.59 3.44
N THR A 154 -2.63 0.35 3.45
CA THR A 154 -2.42 1.29 4.54
C THR A 154 -2.73 2.72 4.11
N ALA A 155 -3.10 3.56 5.07
CA ALA A 155 -3.25 4.98 4.89
C ALA A 155 -2.80 5.72 6.16
N HIS A 156 -2.16 6.87 5.99
CA HIS A 156 -1.90 7.76 7.11
C HIS A 156 -3.23 8.34 7.63
N TYR A 157 -3.49 8.13 8.93
CA TYR A 157 -4.71 8.58 9.62
C TYR A 157 -6.01 8.00 9.01
N GLU A 158 -7.06 8.81 8.91
CA GLU A 158 -8.37 8.44 8.38
C GLU A 158 -8.47 8.84 6.90
N PRO A 159 -8.41 7.88 5.94
CA PRO A 159 -8.61 8.20 4.54
C PRO A 159 -10.08 8.50 4.24
N ILE A 160 -10.33 9.21 3.13
CA ILE A 160 -11.66 9.38 2.55
C ILE A 160 -11.70 8.88 1.11
N THR A 161 -12.88 8.44 0.68
CA THR A 161 -13.12 7.97 -0.70
C THR A 161 -13.96 9.00 -1.45
N LEU A 162 -13.44 9.48 -2.58
CA LEU A 162 -14.14 10.38 -3.49
C LEU A 162 -14.68 9.58 -4.68
N ARG A 163 -15.97 9.76 -4.98
CA ARG A 163 -16.59 9.15 -6.17
C ARG A 163 -16.20 9.94 -7.42
N VAL A 164 -15.79 9.23 -8.45
CA VAL A 164 -15.54 9.77 -9.79
C VAL A 164 -16.76 9.43 -10.63
N THR A 165 -17.39 10.45 -11.22
CA THR A 165 -18.58 10.26 -12.05
C THR A 165 -18.38 10.92 -13.42
N PRO A 166 -19.03 10.41 -14.49
CA PRO A 166 -18.87 10.95 -15.83
C PRO A 166 -19.17 12.46 -15.89
N GLY A 167 -18.25 13.24 -16.47
CA GLY A 167 -18.38 14.70 -16.56
C GLY A 167 -17.98 15.49 -15.29
N SER A 168 -17.66 14.80 -14.18
CA SER A 168 -17.21 15.42 -12.93
C SER A 168 -15.90 14.80 -12.45
N PRO A 169 -14.74 15.19 -13.03
CA PRO A 169 -13.46 14.60 -12.69
C PRO A 169 -13.02 14.94 -11.27
N VAL A 170 -12.23 14.06 -10.66
CA VAL A 170 -11.59 14.29 -9.37
C VAL A 170 -10.10 14.54 -9.59
N ILE A 171 -9.56 15.60 -8.98
CA ILE A 171 -8.15 15.98 -9.07
C ILE A 171 -7.52 15.79 -7.69
N THR A 172 -6.35 15.17 -7.63
CA THR A 172 -5.67 14.81 -6.38
C THR A 172 -4.17 15.09 -6.44
N ASP A 173 -3.54 15.27 -5.29
CA ASP A 173 -2.09 15.22 -5.14
C ASP A 173 -1.61 13.76 -5.23
N PRO A 174 -0.65 13.43 -6.11
CA PRO A 174 -0.08 12.09 -6.20
C PRO A 174 0.49 11.56 -4.87
N ASN A 175 0.99 12.43 -3.99
CA ASN A 175 1.57 12.07 -2.70
C ASN A 175 0.51 11.80 -1.60
N ALA A 176 -0.74 12.19 -1.84
CA ALA A 176 -1.86 11.93 -0.93
C ALA A 176 -2.84 10.87 -1.49
N THR A 177 -2.57 10.35 -2.69
CA THR A 177 -3.41 9.35 -3.36
C THR A 177 -2.96 7.95 -2.99
N VAL A 178 -3.87 7.18 -2.37
CA VAL A 178 -3.59 5.85 -1.82
C VAL A 178 -4.05 4.75 -2.78
N ALA A 179 -5.27 4.85 -3.31
CA ALA A 179 -5.84 3.82 -4.17
C ALA A 179 -6.93 4.37 -5.10
N TRP A 180 -7.26 3.65 -6.18
CA TRP A 180 -8.39 4.00 -7.06
C TRP A 180 -8.91 2.80 -7.86
N SER A 181 -10.12 2.92 -8.42
CA SER A 181 -10.74 1.86 -9.21
C SER A 181 -9.90 1.44 -10.42
N GLY A 182 -9.78 0.13 -10.66
CA GLY A 182 -8.92 -0.40 -11.71
C GLY A 182 -9.32 -0.03 -13.13
N ASN A 183 -10.55 0.44 -13.37
CA ASN A 183 -10.99 0.94 -14.68
C ASN A 183 -10.61 2.41 -14.95
N LEU A 184 -10.16 3.16 -13.93
CA LEU A 184 -9.75 4.55 -14.10
C LEU A 184 -8.27 4.64 -14.53
N MET A 185 -8.01 5.42 -15.58
CA MET A 185 -6.66 5.73 -16.08
C MET A 185 -6.36 7.21 -15.82
N PRO A 186 -5.74 7.57 -14.68
CA PRO A 186 -5.48 8.97 -14.36
C PRO A 186 -4.56 9.62 -15.37
N THR A 187 -4.84 10.89 -15.67
CA THR A 187 -3.97 11.75 -16.48
C THR A 187 -3.23 12.72 -15.57
N PHE A 188 -1.98 13.01 -15.90
CA PHE A 188 -1.19 13.98 -15.16
C PHE A 188 -1.35 15.36 -15.76
N GLN A 189 -1.60 16.32 -14.89
CA GLN A 189 -1.68 17.74 -15.24
C GLN A 189 -0.68 18.50 -14.39
N THR A 190 0.06 19.40 -15.04
CA THR A 190 0.94 20.36 -14.38
C THR A 190 0.19 21.67 -14.32
N ASP A 191 -0.20 22.08 -13.12
CA ASP A 191 -0.85 23.36 -12.95
C ASP A 191 0.21 24.45 -12.78
N ILE A 192 0.47 25.20 -13.86
CA ILE A 192 1.43 26.34 -13.85
C ILE A 192 0.83 27.53 -13.07
N THR A 193 -0.47 27.48 -12.79
CA THR A 193 -1.27 28.56 -12.21
C THR A 193 -1.15 28.66 -10.68
N LEU A 194 -0.69 27.59 -10.00
CA LEU A 194 -0.45 27.54 -8.55
C LEU A 194 0.86 28.22 -8.11
N LYS A 195 1.31 29.26 -8.84
CA LYS A 195 2.47 30.10 -8.47
C LYS A 195 2.29 30.88 -7.16
N THR A 196 1.14 30.80 -6.50
CA THR A 196 0.77 31.70 -5.38
C THR A 196 0.42 31.04 -4.06
N PHE A 197 0.39 29.70 -3.94
CA PHE A 197 0.21 29.08 -2.62
C PHE A 197 1.57 28.85 -1.96
N LEU A 198 1.88 29.76 -1.04
CA LEU A 198 3.11 29.85 -0.26
C LEU A 198 3.63 28.50 0.26
N GLY A 199 4.87 28.19 -0.16
CA GLY A 199 5.88 27.63 0.74
C GLY A 199 6.03 26.11 0.75
N ARG A 200 6.72 25.55 -0.27
CA ARG A 200 7.84 24.59 -0.16
C ARG A 200 8.04 23.85 -1.51
N GLY A 201 9.21 24.03 -2.13
CA GLY A 201 9.77 23.12 -3.15
C GLY A 201 9.23 23.23 -4.59
N SER A 202 10.09 23.66 -5.51
CA SER A 202 10.00 23.57 -6.99
C SER A 202 8.91 24.32 -7.76
N GLY A 203 7.78 24.74 -7.18
CA GLY A 203 6.80 25.61 -7.86
C GLY A 203 6.05 24.99 -9.05
N GLU A 204 6.15 23.68 -9.25
CA GLU A 204 5.32 22.90 -10.18
C GLU A 204 4.59 21.82 -9.38
N SER A 205 3.28 21.95 -9.19
CA SER A 205 2.46 20.90 -8.59
C SER A 205 1.95 19.96 -9.69
N ILE A 206 2.41 18.71 -9.66
CA ILE A 206 1.86 17.64 -10.49
C ILE A 206 0.59 17.14 -9.80
N GLN A 207 -0.51 17.05 -10.55
CA GLN A 207 -1.78 16.52 -10.06
C GLN A 207 -2.23 15.32 -10.89
N MET A 208 -2.98 14.41 -10.25
CA MET A 208 -3.67 13.30 -10.90
C MET A 208 -5.13 13.66 -11.14
N LYS A 209 -5.55 13.71 -12.41
CA LYS A 209 -6.95 13.86 -12.81
C LYS A 209 -7.54 12.49 -13.13
N PHE A 210 -8.58 12.13 -12.39
CA PHE A 210 -9.41 10.95 -12.59
C PHE A 210 -10.70 11.33 -13.30
N GLU A 211 -11.03 10.62 -14.38
CA GLU A 211 -12.23 10.84 -15.18
C GLU A 211 -12.81 9.48 -15.58
N GLY A 212 -14.15 9.38 -15.64
CA GLY A 212 -14.86 8.12 -15.87
C GLY A 212 -15.86 7.84 -14.74
N ASP A 213 -16.06 6.56 -14.44
CA ASP A 213 -16.93 6.09 -13.36
C ASP A 213 -16.13 5.21 -12.39
N GLY A 214 -16.11 5.54 -11.10
CA GLY A 214 -15.31 4.81 -10.11
C GLY A 214 -15.07 5.59 -8.82
N PHE A 215 -13.92 5.38 -8.19
CA PHE A 215 -13.52 6.07 -6.98
C PHE A 215 -12.00 6.25 -6.89
N VAL A 216 -11.60 7.23 -6.06
CA VAL A 216 -10.23 7.43 -5.61
C VAL A 216 -10.22 7.58 -4.09
N VAL A 217 -9.24 6.98 -3.43
CA VAL A 217 -8.99 7.05 -1.99
C VAL A 217 -7.82 7.99 -1.75
N ILE A 218 -8.06 8.98 -0.89
CA ILE A 218 -7.04 9.94 -0.47
C ILE A 218 -6.85 9.90 1.04
N GLN A 219 -5.66 10.25 1.49
CA GLN A 219 -5.32 10.36 2.90
C GLN A 219 -5.01 11.81 3.29
N PRO A 220 -5.21 12.21 4.55
CA PRO A 220 -4.84 13.53 5.06
C PRO A 220 -3.33 13.59 5.40
N TYR A 221 -2.48 13.22 4.44
CA TYR A 221 -1.02 13.23 4.56
C TYR A 221 -0.35 13.15 3.19
N GLU A 222 0.59 14.05 2.91
CA GLU A 222 1.44 14.01 1.72
C GLU A 222 2.72 13.22 1.98
N GLU A 223 2.90 12.10 1.28
CA GLU A 223 4.11 11.29 1.41
C GLU A 223 5.31 11.98 0.75
N VAL A 224 6.32 12.28 1.56
CA VAL A 224 7.62 12.75 1.06
C VAL A 224 8.52 11.54 0.86
N TYR A 225 8.65 11.10 -0.39
CA TYR A 225 9.59 10.02 -0.74
C TYR A 225 11.03 10.57 -0.67
N MET A 226 11.64 10.50 0.50
CA MET A 226 13.03 10.91 0.71
C MET A 226 13.98 9.91 0.07
N LYS A 227 14.98 10.42 -0.66
CA LYS A 227 16.13 9.68 -1.21
C LYS A 227 16.66 8.67 -0.18
N ALA A 228 16.81 7.40 -0.56
CA ALA A 228 17.84 6.58 0.06
C ALA A 228 19.18 7.27 -0.23
N LYS A 229 19.84 7.83 0.80
CA LYS A 229 21.22 8.30 0.67
C LYS A 229 22.06 7.13 0.15
N GLN A 230 22.51 7.21 -1.10
CA GLN A 230 23.66 6.45 -1.56
C GLN A 230 24.87 6.96 -0.77
N ASN A 231 25.10 6.41 0.41
CA ASN A 231 26.41 6.48 1.05
C ASN A 231 27.30 5.48 0.31
N ILE A 232 27.92 5.94 -0.78
CA ILE A 232 29.13 5.31 -1.30
C ILE A 232 30.27 6.01 -0.56
N THR A 233 30.93 5.28 0.34
CA THR A 233 32.31 5.56 0.75
C THR A 233 33.16 4.42 0.22
#